data_AF-A0A7J9SLN6-F1
#
_entry.id   AF-A0A7J9SLN6-F1
#
_cell.length_a   1.000
_cell.length_b   1.000
_cell.length_c   1.000
_cell.angle_alpha   90.00
_cell.angle_beta   90.00
_cell.angle_gamma   90.00
#
_symmetry.space_group_name_H-M   'P 1'
#
loop_
_entity.id
_entity.type
_entity.pdbx_description
1 polymer ?
#
loop_
_entity_poly.entity_id
_entity_poly.type
_entity_poly.pdbx_seq_one_letter_code
_entity_poly.pdbx_strand_id
1 'polypeptide(L)' 'MDIDAEMRRKIAVSIVSVGAFFALFIGIGATYGPDLGETGGLVLVGAIVLFIVVMAAVGVFLDE' A
#
# COMPACT_ATOMS: atom_id res chain seq x y z
N MET A 1 0.69 -28.40 0.81
CA MET A 1 0.71 -27.71 -0.49
C MET A 1 2.12 -27.24 -0.72
N ASP A 2 2.79 -27.74 -1.75
CA ASP A 2 4.12 -27.26 -2.12
C ASP A 2 3.92 -25.89 -2.78
N ILE A 3 4.23 -24.81 -2.05
CA ILE A 3 4.12 -23.48 -2.62
C ILE A 3 5.43 -23.24 -3.36
N ASP A 4 5.35 -23.25 -4.69
CA ASP A 4 6.47 -22.86 -5.56
C ASP A 4 7.09 -21.54 -5.08
N ALA A 5 8.42 -21.45 -5.18
CA ALA A 5 9.17 -20.30 -4.68
C ALA A 5 8.68 -18.97 -5.28
N GLU A 6 8.21 -19.01 -6.52
CA GLU A 6 7.61 -17.88 -7.23
C GLU A 6 6.28 -17.43 -6.60
N MET A 7 5.40 -18.39 -6.27
CA MET A 7 4.11 -18.11 -5.65
C MET A 7 4.28 -17.60 -4.21
N ARG A 8 5.28 -18.10 -3.48
CA ARG A 8 5.70 -17.52 -2.19
C ARG A 8 6.12 -16.06 -2.32
N ARG A 9 6.88 -15.71 -3.36
CA ARG A 9 7.34 -14.34 -3.61
C ARG A 9 6.16 -13.41 -3.90
N LYS A 10 5.23 -13.82 -4.76
CA LYS A 10 4.01 -13.05 -5.09
C LYS A 10 3.17 -12.75 -3.84
N ILE A 11 2.96 -13.76 -2.99
CA ILE A 11 2.25 -13.59 -1.71
C ILE A 11 3.01 -12.64 -0.78
N ALA A 12 4.32 -12.83 -0.61
CA ALA A 12 5.13 -11.99 0.27
C ALA A 12 5.10 -10.52 -0.16
N VAL A 13 5.23 -10.25 -1.46
CA VAL A 13 5.16 -8.88 -2.00
C VAL A 13 3.79 -8.28 -1.75
N SER A 14 2.70 -9.01 -2.00
CA SER A 14 1.35 -8.52 -1.73
C SER A 14 1.14 -8.15 -0.26
N ILE A 15 1.56 -9.02 0.66
CA ILE A 15 1.46 -8.77 2.11
C ILE A 15 2.27 -7.54 2.50
N VAL A 16 3.51 -7.41 2.00
CA VAL A 16 4.38 -6.27 2.29
C VAL A 16 3.77 -4.98 1.76
N SER A 17 3.25 -4.97 0.54
CA SER A 17 2.62 -3.80 -0.07
C SER A 17 1.40 -3.33 0.74
N VAL A 18 0.54 -4.26 1.15
CA VAL A 18 -0.62 -3.96 2.00
C VAL A 18 -0.17 -3.44 3.37
N GLY A 19 0.82 -4.08 4.00
CA GLY A 19 1.37 -3.63 5.28
C GLY A 19 1.98 -2.23 5.22
N ALA A 20 2.71 -1.91 4.15
CA ALA A 20 3.27 -0.59 3.92
C ALA A 20 2.16 0.47 3.77
N PHE A 21 1.06 0.13 3.09
CA PHE A 21 -0.07 1.03 2.93
C PHE A 21 -0.78 1.32 4.27
N PHE A 22 -0.95 0.31 5.11
CA PHE A 22 -1.47 0.52 6.47
C PHE A 22 -0.56 1.41 7.31
N ALA A 23 0.76 1.19 7.27
CA ALA A 23 1.71 2.03 7.97
C ALA A 23 1.61 3.50 7.52
N LEU A 24 1.40 3.72 6.23
CA LEU A 24 1.23 5.06 5.66
C LEU A 24 -0.06 5.74 6.17
N PHE A 25 -1.17 5.03 6.27
CA PHE A 25 -2.41 5.55 6.87
C PHE A 25 -2.25 5.88 8.36
N ILE A 26 -1.57 5.01 9.12
CA ILE A 26 -1.27 5.29 10.53
C ILE A 26 -0.41 6.54 10.64
N GLY A 27 0.60 6.71 9.77
CA GLY A 27 1.44 7.90 9.73
C GLY A 27 0.65 9.18 9.43
N ILE A 28 -0.28 9.13 8.48
CA ILE A 28 -1.17 10.27 8.16
C ILE A 28 -2.05 10.60 9.36
N GLY A 29 -2.70 9.61 9.97
CA GLY A 29 -3.53 9.82 11.16
C GLY A 29 -2.74 10.37 12.35
N ALA A 30 -1.50 9.91 12.56
CA ALA A 30 -0.62 10.43 13.60
C ALA A 30 -0.15 11.86 13.33
N THR A 31 -0.03 12.26 12.06
CA THR A 31 0.46 13.59 11.66
C THR A 31 -0.66 14.64 11.66
N TYR A 32 -1.84 14.29 11.17
CA TYR A 32 -2.96 15.23 10.98
C TYR A 32 -4.05 15.10 12.04
N GLY A 33 -3.99 14.08 12.90
CA GLY A 33 -5.01 13.80 13.91
C GLY A 33 -6.29 13.16 13.33
N PRO A 34 -7.26 12.81 14.20
CA PRO A 34 -8.46 12.07 13.80
C PRO A 34 -9.39 12.84 12.87
N ASP A 35 -9.38 14.18 12.93
CA ASP A 35 -10.25 15.01 12.09
C ASP A 35 -9.66 15.27 10.69
N LEU A 36 -8.37 14.96 10.48
CA LEU A 36 -7.55 15.19 9.26
C LEU A 36 -7.45 16.66 8.79
N GLY A 37 -8.51 17.44 8.90
CA GLY A 37 -8.67 18.75 8.27
C GLY A 37 -8.71 18.65 6.75
N GLU A 38 -8.78 19.81 6.09
CA GLU A 38 -8.78 19.92 4.63
C GLU A 38 -7.49 19.34 4.02
N THR A 39 -6.34 19.70 4.59
CA THR A 39 -5.03 19.22 4.12
C THR A 39 -4.84 17.72 4.35
N GLY A 40 -5.19 17.17 5.52
CA GLY A 40 -5.04 15.74 5.78
C GLY A 40 -5.96 14.89 4.93
N GLY A 41 -7.16 15.40 4.60
CA GLY A 41 -8.07 14.75 3.64
C GLY A 41 -7.46 14.63 2.24
N LEU A 42 -6.86 15.71 1.73
CA LEU A 42 -6.16 15.68 0.43
C LEU A 42 -4.95 14.75 0.45
N VAL A 43 -4.18 14.73 1.53
CA VAL A 43 -3.04 13.82 1.71
C VAL A 43 -3.50 12.37 1.73
N LEU A 44 -4.61 12.06 2.40
CA LEU A 44 -5.20 10.73 2.41
C LEU A 44 -5.65 10.28 1.01
N VAL A 45 -6.29 11.16 0.25
CA VAL A 45 -6.68 10.86 -1.14
C VAL A 45 -5.43 10.62 -2.00
N GLY A 46 -4.41 11.47 -1.88
CA GLY A 46 -3.13 11.30 -2.57
C GLY A 46 -2.44 9.98 -2.22
N ALA A 47 -2.50 9.57 -0.95
CA ALA A 47 -1.99 8.29 -0.50
C ALA A 47 -2.71 7.09 -1.14
N ILE A 48 -4.04 7.17 -1.27
CA ILE A 48 -4.83 6.13 -1.97
C ILE A 48 -4.42 6.05 -3.44
N VAL A 49 -4.30 7.19 -4.12
CA VAL A 49 -3.85 7.23 -5.52
C VAL A 49 -2.44 6.63 -5.67
N LEU A 50 -1.51 7.02 -4.80
CA LEU A 50 -0.17 6.46 -4.76
C LEU A 50 -0.20 4.93 -4.61
N PHE A 51 -1.01 4.42 -3.69
CA PHE A 51 -1.14 2.99 -3.46
C PHE A 51 -1.67 2.23 -4.68
N ILE A 52 -2.68 2.77 -5.35
CA ILE A 52 -3.21 2.17 -6.60
C ILE A 52 -2.10 2.09 -7.65
N VAL A 53 -1.33 3.16 -7.84
CA VAL A 53 -0.22 3.19 -8.80
C VAL A 53 0.88 2.19 -8.43
N VAL A 54 1.26 2.11 -7.15
CA VAL A 54 2.24 1.14 -6.66
C VAL A 54 1.75 -0.29 -6.91
N MET A 55 0.49 -0.60 -6.61
CA MET A 55 -0.07 -1.93 -6.83
C MET A 55 -0.19 -2.28 -8.31
N ALA A 56 -0.52 -1.31 -9.17
CA ALA A 56 -0.49 -1.50 -10.62
C ALA A 56 0.93 -1.83 -11.10
N ALA A 57 1.94 -1.09 -10.63
CA ALA A 57 3.34 -1.34 -10.96
C ALA A 57 3.80 -2.72 -10.44
N VAL A 58 3.46 -3.07 -9.20
CA VAL A 58 3.76 -4.40 -8.61
C VAL A 58 3.08 -5.50 -9.42
N GLY A 59 1.85 -5.30 -9.88
CA GLY A 59 1.16 -6.23 -10.77
C GLY A 59 1.95 -6.48 -12.05
N VAL A 60 2.38 -5.41 -12.72
CA VAL A 60 3.22 -5.52 -13.93
C VAL A 60 4.55 -6.22 -13.64
N PHE A 61 5.26 -5.82 -12.58
CA PHE A 61 6.56 -6.40 -12.20
C PHE A 61 6.52 -7.87 -11.76
N LEU A 62 5.35 -8.37 -11.33
CA LEU A 62 5.18 -9.78 -10.92
C LEU A 62 4.60 -10.65 -12.04
N ASP A 63 4.03 -10.05 -13.09
CA ASP A 63 3.50 -10.76 -14.25
C ASP A 63 4.60 -11.14 -15.26
N GLU A 64 5.74 -10.43 -15.22
CA GLU A 64 7.02 -10.79 -15.85
C GLU A 64 7.85 -11.77 -14.99
#